data_AF-A0A926U858-F1
#
_entry.id   AF-A0A926U858-F1
#
_cell.length_a   1.000
_cell.length_b   1.000
_cell.length_c   1.000
_cell.angle_alpha   90.00
_cell.angle_beta   90.00
_cell.angle_gamma   90.00
#
_symmetry.space_group_name_H-M   'P 1'
#
loop_
_entity.id
_entity.type
_entity.pdbx_description
1 polymer ?
#
loop_
_entity_poly.entity_id
_entity_poly.type
_entity_poly.pdbx_seq_one_letter_code
_entity_poly.pdbx_strand_id
1 'polypeptide(L)'
;MFTLNHKLREVIADADGRYLSTGELLPLEQYAQTFEHRSQAYESLRDHAEPLIAEALGRLGQAYPELIKQHGSRCQYDMGEVVRYIALSILRDDEVFFKEEMLAWLDTILVSMKRNEHCAKAYRFLQEAIGQRLPERSTAVIRPYLDVLIQTLESHI
;
A
#
# COMPACT_ATOMS: atom_id res chain seq x y z
N MET A 1 9.46 10.14 -12.74
CA MET A 1 9.33 9.58 -11.38
C MET A 1 9.95 10.58 -10.40
N PHE A 2 9.14 11.19 -9.55
CA PHE A 2 9.65 12.13 -8.54
C PHE A 2 10.14 11.35 -7.31
N THR A 3 11.12 11.90 -6.59
CA THR A 3 11.74 11.23 -5.43
C THR A 3 11.00 11.48 -4.11
N LEU A 4 10.28 12.62 -4.00
CA LEU A 4 9.55 13.06 -2.78
C LEU A 4 8.02 12.94 -2.95
N ASN A 5 7.23 13.30 -1.92
CA ASN A 5 5.77 13.36 -2.02
C ASN A 5 5.26 14.53 -2.86
N HIS A 6 4.01 14.37 -3.31
CA HIS A 6 3.21 15.37 -3.99
C HIS A 6 3.15 16.72 -3.26
N LYS A 7 2.86 16.72 -1.95
CA LYS A 7 2.62 17.93 -1.15
C LYS A 7 3.84 18.85 -1.10
N LEU A 8 5.02 18.30 -0.88
CA LEU A 8 6.28 19.07 -0.84
C LEU A 8 6.61 19.67 -2.20
N ARG A 9 6.30 18.95 -3.28
CA ARG A 9 6.48 19.45 -4.64
C ARG A 9 5.58 20.65 -4.91
N GLU A 10 4.30 20.59 -4.51
CA GLU A 10 3.37 21.72 -4.66
C GLU A 10 3.85 22.95 -3.90
N VAL A 11 4.25 22.78 -2.63
CA VAL A 11 4.78 23.88 -1.81
C VAL A 11 5.99 24.55 -2.46
N ILE A 12 6.91 23.77 -3.05
CA ILE A 12 8.09 24.32 -3.74
C ILE A 12 7.68 25.05 -5.03
N ALA A 13 6.73 24.49 -5.79
CA ALA A 13 6.24 25.10 -7.03
C ALA A 13 5.51 26.43 -6.75
N ASP A 14 4.69 26.49 -5.70
CA ASP A 14 3.94 27.69 -5.30
C ASP A 14 4.83 28.82 -4.78
N ALA A 15 6.04 28.48 -4.34
CA ALA A 15 7.04 29.43 -3.85
C ALA A 15 7.99 29.93 -4.94
N ASP A 16 7.74 29.62 -6.22
CA ASP A 16 8.63 30.04 -7.30
C ASP A 16 8.88 31.57 -7.29
N GLY A 17 10.14 31.95 -7.44
CA GLY A 17 10.58 33.35 -7.36
C GLY A 17 10.61 33.99 -5.97
N ARG A 18 10.36 33.24 -4.88
CA ARG A 18 10.41 33.74 -3.50
C ARG A 18 10.91 32.69 -2.50
N TYR A 19 11.19 33.13 -1.27
CA TYR A 19 11.47 32.21 -0.16
C TYR A 19 10.17 31.63 0.42
N LEU A 20 10.28 30.44 0.99
CA LEU A 20 9.19 29.82 1.76
C LEU A 20 8.91 30.63 3.03
N SER A 21 7.63 30.85 3.31
CA SER A 21 7.16 31.38 4.59
C SER A 21 7.23 30.31 5.70
N THR A 22 7.07 30.73 6.96
CA THR A 22 6.98 29.81 8.10
C THR A 22 5.84 28.79 7.93
N GLY A 23 4.70 29.21 7.36
CA GLY A 23 3.59 28.30 7.09
C GLY A 23 3.90 27.25 6.02
N GLU A 24 4.68 27.64 5.01
CA GLU A 24 5.09 26.75 3.91
C GLU A 24 6.26 25.83 4.29
N LEU A 25 7.01 26.15 5.35
CA LEU A 25 8.02 25.26 5.91
C LEU A 25 7.41 24.12 6.74
N LEU A 26 6.22 24.32 7.32
CA LEU A 26 5.58 23.35 8.20
C LEU A 26 5.41 21.95 7.58
N PRO A 27 4.99 21.79 6.30
CA PRO A 27 4.94 20.47 5.66
C PRO A 27 6.30 19.77 5.58
N LEU A 28 7.41 20.51 5.39
CA LEU A 28 8.76 19.93 5.35
C LEU A 28 9.17 19.43 6.74
N GLU A 29 8.88 20.22 7.78
CA GLU A 29 9.14 19.84 9.17
C GLU A 29 8.35 18.58 9.56
N GLN A 30 7.06 18.54 9.24
CA GLN A 30 6.20 17.38 9.47
C GLN A 30 6.74 16.14 8.76
N TYR A 31 7.12 16.29 7.49
CA TYR A 31 7.70 15.21 6.69
C TYR A 31 8.96 14.64 7.34
N ALA A 32 9.88 15.50 7.79
CA ALA A 32 11.11 15.09 8.44
C ALA A 32 10.87 14.42 9.81
N GLN A 33 9.99 15.00 10.65
CA GLN A 33 9.68 14.49 11.99
C GLN A 33 9.07 13.08 11.97
N THR A 34 8.35 12.74 10.92
CA THR A 34 7.65 11.45 10.77
C THR A 34 8.44 10.41 9.97
N PHE A 35 9.61 10.78 9.44
CA PHE A 35 10.41 9.92 8.57
C PHE A 35 10.85 8.62 9.24
N GLU A 36 11.36 8.68 10.48
CA GLU A 36 11.82 7.49 11.21
C GLU A 36 10.70 6.43 11.31
N HIS A 37 9.49 6.88 11.67
CA HIS A 37 8.33 6.00 11.81
C HIS A 37 7.92 5.36 10.47
N ARG A 38 7.90 6.14 9.39
CA ARG A 38 7.60 5.62 8.04
C ARG A 38 8.69 4.66 7.54
N SER A 39 9.96 4.91 7.85
CA SER A 39 11.07 4.01 7.53
C SER A 39 10.93 2.68 8.25
N GLN A 40 10.62 2.69 9.55
CA GLN A 40 10.38 1.47 10.33
C GLN A 40 9.20 0.65 9.79
N ALA A 41 8.12 1.31 9.37
CA ALA A 41 6.99 0.63 8.75
C ALA A 41 7.34 0.04 7.37
N TYR A 42 8.08 0.78 6.55
CA TYR A 42 8.61 0.31 5.27
C TYR A 42 9.48 -0.94 5.45
N GLU A 43 10.46 -0.89 6.37
CA GLU A 43 11.36 -2.00 6.67
C GLU A 43 10.59 -3.21 7.21
N SER A 44 9.71 -2.98 8.19
CA SER A 44 8.89 -4.04 8.76
C SER A 44 8.04 -4.74 7.71
N LEU A 45 7.43 -4.00 6.79
CA LEU A 45 6.61 -4.57 5.74
C LEU A 45 7.48 -5.29 4.69
N ARG A 46 8.61 -4.70 4.27
CA ARG A 46 9.56 -5.30 3.33
C ARG A 46 10.10 -6.63 3.83
N ASP A 47 10.57 -6.66 5.08
CA ASP A 47 11.29 -7.81 5.64
C ASP A 47 10.35 -8.99 5.95
N HIS A 48 9.04 -8.73 6.08
CA HIS A 48 8.03 -9.75 6.37
C HIS A 48 7.06 -9.98 5.21
N ALA A 49 7.23 -9.32 4.06
CA ALA A 49 6.27 -9.38 2.95
C ALA A 49 5.99 -10.81 2.49
N GLU A 50 7.05 -11.57 2.18
CA GLU A 50 6.92 -12.94 1.68
C GLU A 50 6.15 -13.87 2.63
N PRO A 51 6.50 -14.00 3.92
CA PRO A 51 5.76 -14.88 4.83
C PRO A 51 4.33 -14.39 5.10
N LEU A 52 4.07 -13.07 5.08
CA LEU A 52 2.71 -12.53 5.22
C LEU A 52 1.82 -12.88 4.02
N ILE A 53 2.37 -12.74 2.81
CA ILE A 53 1.67 -13.08 1.56
C ILE A 53 1.42 -14.57 1.47
N ALA A 54 2.41 -15.40 1.81
CA ALA A 54 2.27 -16.85 1.81
C ALA A 54 1.16 -17.30 2.78
N GLU A 55 1.09 -16.68 3.96
CA GLU A 55 0.03 -16.94 4.94
C GLU A 55 -1.36 -16.55 4.40
N ALA A 56 -1.50 -15.34 3.83
CA ALA A 56 -2.75 -14.87 3.25
C ALA A 56 -3.25 -15.77 2.11
N LEU A 57 -2.35 -16.17 1.20
CA LEU A 57 -2.67 -17.07 0.09
C LEU A 57 -2.93 -18.51 0.54
N GLY A 58 -2.26 -18.97 1.59
CA GLY A 58 -2.56 -20.25 2.23
C GLY A 58 -3.99 -20.29 2.77
N ARG A 59 -4.43 -19.23 3.44
CA ARG A 59 -5.82 -19.07 3.91
C ARG A 59 -6.82 -18.98 2.75
N LEU A 60 -6.47 -18.28 1.68
CA LEU A 60 -7.30 -18.25 0.47
C LEU A 60 -7.42 -19.64 -0.17
N GLY A 61 -6.33 -20.40 -0.22
CA GLY A 61 -6.30 -21.75 -0.79
C GLY A 61 -7.14 -22.77 -0.04
N GLN A 62 -7.36 -22.57 1.27
CA GLN A 62 -8.31 -23.39 2.04
C GLN A 62 -9.75 -23.19 1.56
N ALA A 63 -10.11 -21.96 1.16
CA ALA A 63 -11.45 -21.64 0.66
C ALA A 63 -11.60 -21.87 -0.85
N TYR A 64 -10.52 -21.69 -1.63
CA TYR A 64 -10.51 -21.76 -3.10
C TYR A 64 -9.27 -22.53 -3.59
N PRO A 65 -9.20 -23.86 -3.38
CA PRO A 65 -8.00 -24.64 -3.67
C PRO A 65 -7.63 -24.64 -5.16
N GLU A 66 -8.62 -24.75 -6.05
CA GLU A 66 -8.36 -24.75 -7.50
C GLU A 66 -7.83 -23.39 -8.00
N LEU A 67 -8.25 -22.28 -7.38
CA LEU A 67 -7.75 -20.95 -7.73
C LEU A 67 -6.26 -20.84 -7.44
N ILE A 68 -5.83 -21.24 -6.23
CA ILE A 68 -4.41 -21.19 -5.84
C ILE A 68 -3.59 -22.20 -6.63
N LYS A 69 -4.13 -23.39 -6.92
CA LYS A 69 -3.44 -24.39 -7.75
C LYS A 69 -3.16 -23.86 -9.16
N GLN A 70 -4.09 -23.12 -9.75
CA GLN A 70 -3.96 -22.59 -11.12
C GLN A 70 -3.17 -21.28 -11.18
N HIS A 71 -3.30 -20.41 -10.18
CA HIS A 71 -2.83 -19.02 -10.25
C HIS A 71 -1.92 -18.60 -9.07
N GLY A 72 -1.57 -19.49 -8.14
CA GLY A 72 -0.91 -19.15 -6.88
C GLY A 72 0.39 -18.36 -7.04
N SER A 73 1.26 -18.73 -7.98
CA SER A 73 2.50 -17.98 -8.26
C SER A 73 2.23 -16.56 -8.75
N ARG A 74 1.20 -16.39 -9.59
CA ARG A 74 0.78 -15.07 -10.07
C ARG A 74 0.16 -14.24 -8.96
N CYS A 75 -0.69 -14.84 -8.13
CA CYS A 75 -1.26 -14.18 -6.96
C CYS A 75 -0.19 -13.71 -5.98
N GLN A 76 0.85 -14.52 -5.74
CA GLN A 76 1.97 -14.16 -4.88
C GLN A 76 2.75 -12.97 -5.45
N TYR A 77 3.05 -13.00 -6.75
CA TYR A 77 3.71 -11.89 -7.43
C TYR A 77 2.89 -10.60 -7.35
N ASP A 78 1.62 -10.64 -7.76
CA ASP A 78 0.76 -9.45 -7.82
C ASP A 78 0.53 -8.85 -6.42
N MET A 79 0.32 -9.69 -5.40
CA MET A 79 0.20 -9.24 -4.01
C MET A 79 1.52 -8.66 -3.49
N GLY A 80 2.66 -9.22 -3.88
CA GLY A 80 3.99 -8.69 -3.59
C GLY A 80 4.19 -7.29 -4.16
N GLU A 81 3.75 -7.06 -5.40
CA GLU A 81 3.79 -5.74 -6.02
C GLU A 81 2.91 -4.75 -5.26
N VAL A 82 1.68 -5.12 -4.87
CA VAL A 82 0.82 -4.25 -4.06
C VAL A 82 1.50 -3.86 -2.75
N VAL A 83 2.03 -4.85 -2.02
CA VAL A 83 2.75 -4.61 -0.76
C VAL A 83 3.95 -3.69 -0.96
N ARG A 84 4.71 -3.86 -2.05
CA ARG A 84 5.84 -3.00 -2.41
C ARG A 84 5.40 -1.56 -2.66
N TYR A 85 4.31 -1.34 -3.39
CA TYR A 85 3.77 0.00 -3.63
C TYR A 85 3.25 0.64 -2.34
N ILE A 86 2.58 -0.10 -1.47
CA ILE A 86 2.18 0.40 -0.14
C ILE A 86 3.40 0.86 0.66
N ALA A 87 4.44 0.02 0.73
CA ALA A 87 5.66 0.35 1.46
C ALA A 87 6.31 1.64 0.90
N LEU A 88 6.41 1.76 -0.42
CA LEU A 88 6.97 2.95 -1.07
C LEU A 88 6.13 4.20 -0.81
N SER A 89 4.80 4.09 -0.85
CA SER A 89 3.89 5.20 -0.51
C SER A 89 4.04 5.66 0.93
N ILE A 90 4.19 4.73 1.87
CA ILE A 90 4.47 5.04 3.27
C ILE A 90 5.81 5.77 3.39
N LEU A 91 6.89 5.22 2.84
CA LEU A 91 8.21 5.86 2.93
C LEU A 91 8.19 7.29 2.38
N ARG A 92 7.49 7.48 1.26
CA ARG A 92 7.33 8.76 0.59
C ARG A 92 6.38 9.71 1.29
N ASP A 93 5.51 9.26 2.19
CA ASP A 93 4.38 10.05 2.71
C ASP A 93 3.45 10.54 1.59
N ASP A 94 3.11 9.63 0.67
CA ASP A 94 2.40 9.94 -0.56
C ASP A 94 1.33 8.89 -0.87
N GLU A 95 0.09 9.16 -0.44
CA GLU A 95 -1.07 8.32 -0.77
C GLU A 95 -1.53 8.47 -2.22
N VAL A 96 -1.28 9.63 -2.85
CA VAL A 96 -1.64 9.88 -4.25
C VAL A 96 -0.84 8.94 -5.14
N PHE A 97 0.45 8.78 -4.84
CA PHE A 97 1.30 7.79 -5.51
C PHE A 97 0.71 6.36 -5.47
N PHE A 98 0.14 5.91 -4.34
CA PHE A 98 -0.50 4.60 -4.28
C PHE A 98 -1.73 4.52 -5.18
N LYS A 99 -2.59 5.54 -5.09
CA LYS A 99 -3.88 5.58 -5.79
C LYS A 99 -3.67 5.61 -7.30
N GLU A 100 -2.76 6.45 -7.79
CA GLU A 100 -2.54 6.66 -9.22
C GLU A 100 -1.69 5.56 -9.85
N GLU A 101 -0.59 5.14 -9.20
CA GLU A 101 0.38 4.24 -9.83
C GLU A 101 0.08 2.76 -9.59
N MET A 102 -0.76 2.44 -8.59
CA MET A 102 -1.11 1.05 -8.28
C MET A 102 -2.61 0.79 -8.29
N LEU A 103 -3.37 1.50 -7.47
CA LEU A 103 -4.78 1.16 -7.24
C LEU A 103 -5.64 1.32 -8.50
N ALA A 104 -5.49 2.42 -9.24
CA ALA A 104 -6.28 2.68 -10.44
C ALA A 104 -6.06 1.62 -11.54
N TRP A 105 -4.81 1.22 -11.74
CA TRP A 105 -4.47 0.15 -12.68
C TRP A 105 -5.00 -1.21 -12.20
N LEU A 106 -4.76 -1.56 -10.94
CA LEU A 106 -5.17 -2.83 -10.36
C LEU A 106 -6.69 -3.00 -10.43
N ASP A 107 -7.45 -1.97 -10.08
CA ASP A 107 -8.91 -1.98 -10.11
C ASP A 107 -9.43 -2.27 -11.52
N THR A 108 -8.91 -1.52 -12.50
CA THR A 108 -9.27 -1.71 -13.93
C THR A 108 -9.04 -3.16 -14.39
N ILE A 109 -7.89 -3.73 -14.04
CA ILE A 109 -7.54 -5.10 -14.44
C ILE A 109 -8.44 -6.12 -13.73
N LEU A 110 -8.63 -6.00 -12.41
CA LEU A 110 -9.39 -7.00 -11.65
C LEU A 110 -10.87 -7.01 -12.01
N VAL A 111 -11.47 -5.84 -12.31
CA VAL A 111 -12.82 -5.73 -12.85
C VAL A 111 -12.93 -6.48 -14.18
N SER A 112 -11.97 -6.26 -15.09
CA SER A 112 -11.98 -6.93 -16.41
C SER A 112 -11.85 -8.45 -16.28
N MET A 113 -11.10 -8.93 -15.29
CA MET A 113 -10.88 -10.35 -15.02
C MET A 113 -11.97 -10.98 -14.13
N LYS A 114 -12.92 -10.19 -13.60
CA LYS A 114 -13.94 -10.63 -12.64
C LYS A 114 -13.35 -11.35 -11.42
N ARG A 115 -12.29 -10.77 -10.84
CA ARG A 115 -11.56 -11.35 -9.70
C ARG A 115 -11.70 -10.57 -8.39
N ASN A 116 -12.48 -9.49 -8.38
CA ASN A 116 -12.65 -8.56 -7.26
C ASN A 116 -12.95 -9.28 -5.93
N GLU A 117 -13.92 -10.19 -5.90
CA GLU A 117 -14.30 -10.91 -4.66
C GLU A 117 -13.15 -11.72 -4.05
N HIS A 118 -12.48 -12.54 -4.87
CA HIS A 118 -11.37 -13.37 -4.41
C HIS A 118 -10.18 -12.50 -3.96
N CYS A 119 -9.89 -11.42 -4.69
CA CYS A 119 -8.82 -10.49 -4.34
C CYS A 119 -9.12 -9.73 -3.05
N ALA A 120 -10.34 -9.21 -2.87
CA ALA A 120 -10.75 -8.53 -1.64
C ALA A 120 -10.57 -9.45 -0.42
N LYS A 121 -10.99 -10.73 -0.54
CA LYS A 121 -10.81 -11.73 0.52
C LYS A 121 -9.34 -12.03 0.80
N ALA A 122 -8.51 -12.13 -0.24
CA ALA A 122 -7.07 -12.33 -0.09
C ALA A 122 -6.39 -11.16 0.64
N TYR A 123 -6.76 -9.90 0.31
CA TYR A 123 -6.21 -8.72 0.97
C TYR A 123 -6.73 -8.55 2.41
N ARG A 124 -7.95 -8.97 2.73
CA ARG A 124 -8.41 -9.06 4.13
C ARG A 124 -7.55 -10.04 4.94
N PHE A 125 -7.24 -11.21 4.39
CA PHE A 125 -6.33 -12.15 5.06
C PHE A 125 -4.92 -11.59 5.24
N LEU A 126 -4.42 -10.82 4.26
CA LEU A 126 -3.15 -10.11 4.38
C LEU A 126 -3.20 -9.04 5.49
N GLN A 127 -4.27 -8.25 5.54
CA GLN A 127 -4.48 -7.24 6.57
C GLN A 127 -4.50 -7.85 7.98
N GLU A 128 -5.19 -8.98 8.15
CA GLU A 128 -5.21 -9.72 9.41
C GLU A 128 -3.82 -10.25 9.79
N ALA A 129 -3.09 -10.84 8.83
CA ALA A 129 -1.73 -11.35 9.06
C ALA A 129 -0.77 -10.22 9.48
N ILE A 130 -0.89 -9.04 8.84
CA ILE A 130 -0.13 -7.84 9.21
C ILE A 130 -0.47 -7.41 10.64
N GLY A 131 -1.76 -7.34 10.98
CA GLY A 131 -2.20 -6.93 12.31
C GLY A 131 -1.76 -7.89 13.43
N GLN A 132 -1.53 -9.17 13.12
CA GLN A 132 -1.09 -10.17 14.09
C GLN A 132 0.43 -10.23 14.26
N ARG A 133 1.20 -9.87 13.22
CA ARG A 133 2.65 -10.13 13.18
C ARG A 133 3.51 -8.89 13.21
N LEU A 134 3.02 -7.75 12.73
CA LEU A 134 3.79 -6.51 12.71
C LEU A 134 3.51 -5.67 13.97
N PRO A 135 4.46 -4.82 14.39
CA PRO A 135 4.23 -3.88 15.49
C PRO A 135 3.02 -2.99 15.20
N GLU A 136 2.22 -2.69 16.23
CA GLU A 136 0.99 -1.86 16.11
C GLU A 136 1.25 -0.53 15.42
N ARG A 137 2.40 0.09 15.71
CA ARG A 137 2.88 1.32 15.08
C ARG A 137 3.01 1.20 13.56
N SER A 138 3.60 0.11 13.07
CA SER A 138 3.73 -0.15 11.63
C SER A 138 2.38 -0.51 11.01
N THR A 139 1.59 -1.32 11.70
CA THR A 139 0.24 -1.69 11.27
C THR A 139 -0.66 -0.46 11.09
N ALA A 140 -0.58 0.52 11.99
CA ALA A 140 -1.40 1.73 11.94
C ALA A 140 -1.18 2.56 10.66
N VAL A 141 0.05 2.61 10.14
CA VAL A 141 0.35 3.35 8.89
C VAL A 141 0.13 2.52 7.63
N ILE A 142 0.19 1.19 7.72
CA ILE A 142 -0.07 0.29 6.59
C ILE A 142 -1.58 0.17 6.33
N ARG A 143 -2.37 0.09 7.40
CA ARG A 143 -3.80 -0.24 7.35
C ARG A 143 -4.61 0.66 6.41
N PRO A 144 -4.46 2.00 6.38
CA PRO A 144 -5.26 2.85 5.48
C PRO A 144 -5.12 2.48 3.99
N TYR A 145 -3.94 2.00 3.56
CA TYR A 145 -3.71 1.57 2.19
C TYR A 145 -4.42 0.26 1.84
N LEU A 146 -4.47 -0.68 2.80
CA LEU A 146 -5.22 -1.92 2.64
C LEU A 146 -6.72 -1.67 2.70
N ASP A 147 -7.19 -0.77 3.58
CA ASP A 147 -8.60 -0.41 3.69
C ASP A 147 -9.12 0.18 2.38
N VAL A 148 -8.41 1.14 1.78
CA VAL A 148 -8.84 1.72 0.49
C VAL A 148 -8.81 0.69 -0.64
N LEU A 149 -7.78 -0.17 -0.68
CA LEU A 149 -7.71 -1.26 -1.66
C LEU A 149 -8.90 -2.21 -1.54
N ILE A 150 -9.16 -2.70 -0.33
CA ILE A 150 -10.25 -3.63 -0.05
C ILE A 150 -11.59 -2.99 -0.39
N GLN A 151 -11.82 -1.74 0.03
CA GLN A 151 -13.04 -0.99 -0.27
C GLN A 151 -13.24 -0.81 -1.78
N THR A 152 -12.19 -0.48 -2.53
CA THR A 152 -12.26 -0.34 -3.99
C THR A 152 -12.67 -1.67 -4.63
N LEU A 153 -12.06 -2.78 -4.25
CA LEU A 153 -12.41 -4.09 -4.81
C LEU A 153 -13.85 -4.49 -4.47
N GLU A 154 -14.31 -4.21 -3.26
CA GLU A 154 -15.67 -4.52 -2.81
C GLU A 154 -16.75 -3.68 -3.50
N SER A 155 -16.41 -2.50 -4.00
CA SER A 155 -17.37 -1.64 -4.72
C SER A 155 -17.87 -2.24 -6.04
N HIS A 156 -17.24 -3.31 -6.52
CA HIS A 156 -17.56 -4.00 -7.78
C HIS A 156 -18.25 -5.36 -7.59
N ILE A 157 -18.57 -5.74 -6.34
CA ILE A 157 -19.22 -7.02 -5.99
C ILE A 157 -20.71 -6.79 -5.77
#